data_AF-F3FPS6-F1
#
_entry.id   AF-F3FPS6-F1
#
_cell.length_a   1.000
_cell.length_b   1.000
_cell.length_c   1.000
_cell.angle_alpha   90.00
_cell.angle_beta   90.00
_cell.angle_gamma   90.00
#
_symmetry.space_group_name_H-M   'P 1'
#
loop_
_entity.id
_entity.type
_entity.pdbx_description
1 polymer ?
#
loop_
_entity_poly.entity_id
_entity_poly.type
_entity_poly.pdbx_seq_one_letter_code
_entity_poly.pdbx_strand_id
1 'polypeptide(L)'
;GGDGPRLPPASEADSAVVAVIPDEPAIEVQRWGPKVQVELPLDQIMVEEVQSKAKGTVVEKYFIQIGGIRKNVYYDADIPCWRTDSSSNGLVWLDRNGFWNSGSEDAFRKVEAKLPQSRRFEIYSFPRVPRLPADAEPISRVIHHIWLGERMPGDNLLEKMLDNMRTSPDLRFELHIDIHHPTAHQQLLDYFSEHPQMRISRLKEEAFFPTFLKGENGEAFNYFMHSENRNYAAASDILRYRLINEYGGIYLDCDDTINVPFAGTPLKAGPNDVLLGRRLDAQQLSYTGPGNSHFASHPDNPALKRMLKEINTRFQNEKQTNKAFFSTRRPFTDHSSEALRSASKARMTPYMTRISDLTGPKLMSDVLRMLRPDYFDLLERSYLPVDEVLSVLYIEHLNEAVDFYFPFKGRAKISPGSENGW
;
A
#
# COMPACT_ATOMS: atom_id res chain seq x y z
N GLY A 1 -4.47 -10.28 50.78
CA GLY A 1 -3.91 -10.90 49.57
C GLY A 1 -5.05 -11.53 48.84
N GLY A 2 -5.44 -10.95 47.71
CA GLY A 2 -6.47 -11.48 46.84
C GLY A 2 -5.99 -11.22 45.43
N ASP A 3 -5.63 -12.30 44.73
CA ASP A 3 -5.29 -12.27 43.31
C ASP A 3 -6.50 -11.73 42.53
N GLY A 4 -6.40 -10.48 42.10
CA GLY A 4 -7.29 -9.94 41.08
C GLY A 4 -7.11 -10.74 39.78
N PRO A 5 -8.11 -10.75 38.89
CA PRO A 5 -7.99 -11.44 37.61
C PRO A 5 -6.85 -10.78 36.84
N ARG A 6 -5.67 -11.42 36.83
CA ARG A 6 -4.59 -11.04 35.93
C ARG A 6 -5.13 -11.21 34.52
N LEU A 7 -4.92 -10.20 33.68
CA LEU A 7 -5.10 -10.31 32.24
C LEU A 7 -4.52 -11.67 31.81
N PRO A 8 -5.28 -12.53 31.12
CA PRO A 8 -4.72 -13.78 30.63
C PRO A 8 -3.48 -13.45 29.81
N PRO A 9 -2.39 -14.25 29.93
CA PRO A 9 -1.21 -14.03 29.11
C PRO A 9 -1.66 -13.92 27.66
N ALA A 10 -1.12 -12.94 26.94
CA ALA A 10 -1.42 -12.73 25.53
C ALA A 10 -1.06 -14.02 24.77
N SER A 11 -2.03 -14.91 24.58
CA SER A 11 -1.79 -16.14 23.84
C SER A 11 -1.43 -15.72 22.42
N GLU A 12 -0.20 -16.02 22.02
CA GLU A 12 0.25 -15.86 20.65
C GLU A 12 -0.71 -16.66 19.76
N ALA A 13 -1.44 -15.98 18.89
CA ALA A 13 -2.20 -16.71 17.88
C ALA A 13 -1.18 -17.39 16.96
N ASP A 14 -1.29 -18.71 16.83
CA ASP A 14 -0.49 -19.51 15.92
C ASP A 14 -0.58 -18.99 14.48
N SER A 15 0.49 -19.19 13.70
CA SER A 15 0.58 -18.83 12.28
C SER A 15 -0.71 -19.18 11.54
N ALA A 16 -1.41 -18.17 11.03
CA ALA A 16 -2.51 -18.37 10.11
C ALA A 16 -1.92 -18.54 8.70
N VAL A 17 -1.58 -19.77 8.30
CA VAL A 17 -1.28 -20.06 6.89
C VAL A 17 -2.53 -19.68 6.09
N VAL A 18 -2.40 -18.75 5.14
CA VAL A 18 -3.50 -18.47 4.20
C VAL A 18 -3.76 -19.74 3.42
N ALA A 19 -5.02 -20.16 3.39
CA ALA A 19 -5.46 -21.40 2.74
C ALA A 19 -4.85 -21.52 1.33
N VAL A 20 -4.10 -22.60 1.17
CA VAL A 20 -3.33 -22.99 -0.01
C VAL A 20 -4.22 -22.99 -1.25
N ILE A 21 -3.79 -22.29 -2.30
CA ILE A 21 -4.27 -22.58 -3.65
C ILE A 21 -3.68 -23.94 -4.02
N PRO A 22 -4.50 -24.96 -4.36
CA PRO A 22 -4.00 -26.28 -4.70
C PRO A 22 -2.84 -26.20 -5.72
N ASP A 23 -1.77 -26.95 -5.45
CA ASP A 23 -0.57 -27.08 -6.30
C ASP A 23 0.37 -25.85 -6.39
N GLU A 24 0.22 -24.86 -5.51
CA GLU A 24 1.17 -23.74 -5.38
C GLU A 24 1.96 -23.79 -4.05
N PRO A 25 3.21 -23.30 -4.02
CA PRO A 25 3.98 -23.25 -2.79
C PRO A 25 3.27 -22.36 -1.76
N ALA A 26 3.25 -22.82 -0.50
CA ALA A 26 2.66 -22.06 0.59
C ALA A 26 3.39 -20.72 0.75
N ILE A 27 2.61 -19.64 0.81
CA ILE A 27 3.13 -18.31 1.16
C ILE A 27 2.98 -18.14 2.67
N GLU A 28 4.12 -18.05 3.35
CA GLU A 28 4.14 -17.71 4.76
C GLU A 28 3.78 -16.23 4.94
N VAL A 29 2.78 -15.98 5.78
CA VAL A 29 2.38 -14.64 6.22
C VAL A 29 3.00 -14.34 7.58
N GLN A 30 3.21 -13.06 7.87
CA GLN A 30 3.80 -12.68 9.13
C GLN A 30 2.88 -12.96 10.32
N ARG A 31 3.49 -13.42 11.40
CA ARG A 31 2.78 -13.55 12.68
C ARG A 31 2.36 -12.17 13.17
N TRP A 32 1.22 -12.13 13.84
CA TRP A 32 0.79 -10.92 14.50
C TRP A 32 1.77 -10.52 15.62
N GLY A 33 2.05 -9.23 15.70
CA GLY A 33 2.78 -8.59 16.79
C GLY A 33 2.12 -8.77 18.15
N PRO A 34 2.80 -8.34 19.23
CA PRO A 34 2.24 -8.41 20.57
C PRO A 34 0.88 -7.72 20.61
N LYS A 35 -0.07 -8.33 21.32
CA LYS A 35 -1.40 -7.76 21.49
C LYS A 35 -1.29 -6.56 22.42
N VAL A 36 -1.71 -5.38 21.95
CA VAL A 36 -1.85 -4.19 22.81
C VAL A 36 -3.30 -4.14 23.30
N GLN A 37 -3.49 -4.22 24.60
CA GLN A 37 -4.80 -4.12 25.25
C GLN A 37 -4.70 -3.25 26.47
N VAL A 38 -5.80 -2.60 26.81
CA VAL A 38 -5.91 -1.84 28.05
C VAL A 38 -7.28 -2.01 28.67
N GLU A 39 -7.33 -1.99 30.00
CA GLU A 39 -8.59 -1.84 30.72
C GLU A 39 -9.01 -0.38 30.66
N LEU A 40 -10.13 -0.12 29.98
CA LEU A 40 -10.72 1.21 29.86
C LEU A 40 -11.68 1.41 31.05
N PRO A 41 -11.34 2.24 32.05
CA PRO A 41 -12.17 2.42 33.24
C PRO A 41 -13.33 3.37 32.92
N LEU A 42 -14.56 2.90 33.09
CA LEU A 42 -15.77 3.61 32.66
C LEU A 42 -16.60 4.14 33.83
N ASP A 43 -16.10 4.09 35.07
CA ASP A 43 -16.81 4.67 36.21
C ASP A 43 -17.04 6.17 36.00
N GLN A 44 -18.30 6.60 36.10
CA GLN A 44 -18.74 7.98 35.84
C GLN A 44 -18.44 8.55 34.44
N ILE A 45 -17.99 7.70 33.49
CA ILE A 45 -17.82 8.08 32.08
C ILE A 45 -19.17 8.05 31.37
N MET A 46 -19.56 9.17 30.79
CA MET A 46 -20.69 9.27 29.88
C MET A 46 -20.22 8.93 28.46
N VAL A 47 -20.91 8.01 27.80
CA VAL A 47 -20.63 7.60 26.41
C VAL A 47 -21.72 8.17 25.51
N GLU A 48 -21.32 8.83 24.42
CA GLU A 48 -22.26 9.30 23.40
C GLU A 48 -21.80 8.89 22.01
N GLU A 49 -22.77 8.46 21.20
CA GLU A 49 -22.57 8.21 19.78
C GLU A 49 -22.65 9.52 19.00
N VAL A 50 -21.56 9.88 18.31
CA VAL A 50 -21.46 11.10 17.51
C VAL A 50 -21.15 10.74 16.07
N GLN A 51 -21.85 11.36 15.12
CA GLN A 51 -21.52 11.21 13.71
C GLN A 51 -20.19 11.93 13.40
N SER A 52 -19.15 11.16 13.11
CA SER A 52 -17.86 11.74 12.71
C SER A 52 -17.95 12.29 11.29
N LYS A 53 -17.89 13.61 11.14
CA LYS A 53 -17.84 14.27 9.82
C LYS A 53 -16.62 13.87 8.99
N ALA A 54 -15.50 13.53 9.65
CA ALA A 54 -14.27 13.10 8.98
C ALA A 54 -14.31 11.61 8.56
N LYS A 55 -14.98 10.77 9.37
CA LYS A 55 -15.01 9.32 9.13
C LYS A 55 -16.27 8.84 8.40
N GLY A 56 -17.34 9.63 8.37
CA GLY A 56 -18.63 9.21 7.79
C GLY A 56 -19.31 8.08 8.58
N THR A 57 -18.83 7.81 9.79
CA THR A 57 -19.28 6.75 10.69
C THR A 57 -19.69 7.32 12.04
N VAL A 58 -20.54 6.60 12.77
CA VAL A 58 -20.81 6.88 14.18
C VAL A 58 -19.56 6.48 14.99
N VAL A 59 -19.10 7.36 15.87
CA VAL A 59 -17.99 7.11 16.81
C VAL A 59 -18.48 7.36 18.23
N GLU A 60 -18.00 6.56 19.18
CA GLU A 60 -18.24 6.83 20.59
C GLU A 60 -17.35 7.97 21.07
N LYS A 61 -17.90 8.87 21.88
CA LYS A 61 -17.18 9.94 22.57
C LYS A 61 -17.39 9.79 24.07
N TYR A 62 -16.30 9.91 24.81
CA TYR A 62 -16.32 9.82 26.27
C TYR A 62 -16.34 11.21 26.91
N PHE A 63 -17.09 11.36 27.99
CA PHE A 63 -17.22 12.60 28.74
C PHE A 63 -17.22 12.36 30.25
N ILE A 64 -16.68 13.33 30.98
CA ILE A 64 -16.78 13.41 32.44
C ILE A 64 -17.48 14.71 32.85
N GLN A 65 -17.91 14.76 34.11
CA GLN A 65 -18.38 16.00 34.73
C GLN A 65 -17.44 16.40 35.87
N ILE A 66 -16.72 17.51 35.70
CA ILE A 66 -15.78 18.04 36.69
C ILE A 66 -16.16 19.48 37.04
N GLY A 67 -16.42 19.75 38.33
CA GLY A 67 -16.89 21.07 38.78
C GLY A 67 -18.22 21.48 38.15
N GLY A 68 -19.11 20.53 37.86
CA GLY A 68 -20.38 20.78 37.17
C GLY A 68 -20.27 20.98 35.65
N ILE A 69 -19.06 21.11 35.12
CA ILE A 69 -18.79 21.30 33.69
C ILE A 69 -18.56 19.95 33.02
N ARG A 70 -19.28 19.71 31.93
CA ARG A 70 -19.08 18.55 31.07
C ARG A 70 -17.84 18.74 30.20
N LYS A 71 -16.91 17.78 30.20
CA LYS A 71 -15.69 17.79 29.39
C LYS A 71 -15.56 16.50 28.58
N ASN A 72 -15.15 16.63 27.31
CA ASN A 72 -14.75 15.48 26.50
C ASN A 72 -13.41 14.94 27.01
N VAL A 73 -13.26 13.61 26.98
CA VAL A 73 -12.04 12.93 27.37
C VAL A 73 -11.68 11.84 26.37
N TYR A 74 -10.39 11.50 26.33
CA TYR A 74 -9.85 10.31 25.69
C TYR A 74 -8.94 9.58 26.69
N TYR A 75 -8.74 8.29 26.48
CA TYR A 75 -7.94 7.47 27.39
C TYR A 75 -6.53 7.29 26.84
N ASP A 76 -5.54 7.56 27.68
CA ASP A 76 -4.12 7.36 27.40
C ASP A 76 -3.69 6.02 28.01
N ALA A 77 -3.52 5.02 27.15
CA ALA A 77 -3.22 3.66 27.54
C ALA A 77 -1.77 3.46 28.01
N ASP A 78 -0.87 4.41 27.72
CA ASP A 78 0.53 4.35 28.17
C ASP A 78 0.70 4.95 29.58
N ILE A 79 -0.19 5.88 29.98
CA ILE A 79 -0.28 6.46 31.34
C ILE A 79 -1.41 5.81 32.18
N PRO A 80 -2.00 4.70 31.72
CA PRO A 80 -3.37 4.26 32.05
C PRO A 80 -4.33 5.29 32.68
N CYS A 81 -4.53 6.45 32.05
CA CYS A 81 -5.33 7.55 32.62
C CYS A 81 -6.17 8.30 31.58
N TRP A 82 -7.30 8.88 32.01
CA TRP A 82 -8.12 9.73 31.15
C TRP A 82 -7.46 11.11 30.96
N ARG A 83 -7.73 11.74 29.82
CA ARG A 83 -7.20 13.06 29.44
C ARG A 83 -8.28 13.96 28.87
N THR A 84 -8.24 15.25 29.20
CA THR A 84 -9.08 16.26 28.54
C THR A 84 -8.40 16.87 27.31
N ASP A 85 -7.07 16.83 27.26
CA ASP A 85 -6.24 17.38 26.19
C ASP A 85 -4.81 16.82 26.27
N SER A 86 -3.95 17.19 25.31
CA SER A 86 -2.56 16.74 25.22
C SER A 86 -1.58 17.53 26.09
N SER A 87 -2.03 18.54 26.84
CA SER A 87 -1.15 19.32 27.70
C SER A 87 -0.65 18.48 28.89
N SER A 88 0.48 18.88 29.46
CA SER A 88 1.07 18.19 30.62
C SER A 88 0.14 18.14 31.84
N ASN A 89 -0.85 19.03 31.95
CA ASN A 89 -1.84 19.10 33.04
C ASN A 89 -3.23 18.56 32.65
N GLY A 90 -3.34 17.90 31.49
CA GLY A 90 -4.60 17.42 30.94
C GLY A 90 -5.09 16.09 31.53
N LEU A 91 -4.35 15.46 32.46
CA LEU A 91 -4.77 14.19 33.06
C LEU A 91 -5.95 14.39 34.00
N VAL A 92 -6.87 13.45 34.00
CA VAL A 92 -8.03 13.41 34.89
C VAL A 92 -8.26 12.00 35.44
N TRP A 93 -8.53 11.89 36.73
CA TRP A 93 -8.73 10.59 37.39
C TRP A 93 -9.80 10.67 38.48
N LEU A 94 -10.47 9.55 38.72
CA LEU A 94 -11.52 9.42 39.74
C LEU A 94 -10.90 8.97 41.07
N ASP A 95 -11.13 9.72 42.14
CA ASP A 95 -10.65 9.34 43.47
C ASP A 95 -11.61 8.39 44.22
N ARG A 96 -11.21 7.96 45.43
CA ARG A 96 -11.99 7.04 46.27
C ARG A 96 -13.33 7.59 46.73
N ASN A 97 -13.48 8.91 46.75
CA ASN A 97 -14.72 9.58 47.13
C ASN A 97 -15.64 9.80 45.92
N GLY A 98 -15.20 9.39 44.72
CA GLY A 98 -15.95 9.56 43.49
C GLY A 98 -15.84 10.97 42.91
N PHE A 99 -14.80 11.73 43.24
CA PHE A 99 -14.53 13.03 42.63
C PHE A 99 -13.48 12.94 41.52
N TRP A 100 -13.78 13.57 40.39
CA TRP A 100 -12.82 13.78 39.32
C TRP A 100 -11.79 14.83 39.73
N ASN A 101 -10.54 14.45 39.71
CA ASN A 101 -9.38 15.32 39.90
C ASN A 101 -8.69 15.55 38.56
N SER A 102 -7.92 16.62 38.44
CA SER A 102 -7.13 16.94 37.26
C SER A 102 -5.72 17.41 37.62
N GLY A 103 -4.72 17.12 36.80
CA GLY A 103 -3.37 17.62 37.05
C GLY A 103 -2.30 17.04 36.13
N SER A 104 -1.04 17.19 36.56
CA SER A 104 0.11 16.69 35.81
C SER A 104 0.31 15.18 35.93
N GLU A 105 1.11 14.62 35.04
CA GLU A 105 1.58 13.23 35.18
C GLU A 105 2.26 13.00 36.53
N ASP A 106 3.18 13.87 36.96
CA ASP A 106 3.81 13.77 38.28
C ASP A 106 2.80 13.76 39.44
N ALA A 107 1.70 14.51 39.32
CA ALA A 107 0.64 14.52 40.32
C ALA A 107 -0.13 13.19 40.32
N PHE A 108 -0.47 12.68 39.13
CA PHE A 108 -1.14 11.40 38.96
C PHE A 108 -0.30 10.24 39.50
N ARG A 109 0.98 10.15 39.13
CA ARG A 109 1.90 9.09 39.58
C ARG A 109 2.03 8.98 41.10
N LYS A 110 1.88 10.10 41.83
CA LYS A 110 1.88 10.11 43.31
C LYS A 110 0.63 9.48 43.93
N VAL A 111 -0.47 9.41 43.19
CA VAL A 111 -1.77 8.95 43.70
C VAL A 111 -2.27 7.67 43.04
N GLU A 112 -1.76 7.29 41.86
CA GLU A 112 -2.19 6.15 41.03
C GLU A 112 -2.36 4.85 41.84
N ALA A 113 -1.32 4.45 42.59
CA ALA A 113 -1.34 3.22 43.41
C ALA A 113 -2.39 3.24 44.55
N LYS A 114 -2.97 4.41 44.86
CA LYS A 114 -4.00 4.58 45.89
C LYS A 114 -5.39 4.74 45.28
N LEU A 115 -5.55 4.89 43.97
CA LEU A 115 -6.86 5.05 43.35
C LEU A 115 -7.71 3.77 43.52
N PRO A 116 -9.05 3.89 43.59
CA PRO A 116 -9.92 2.72 43.62
C PRO A 116 -9.82 1.96 42.29
N GLN A 117 -9.93 0.64 42.34
CA GLN A 117 -10.12 -0.14 41.12
C GLN A 117 -11.48 0.19 40.51
N SER A 118 -11.52 0.35 39.18
CA SER A 118 -12.76 0.63 38.45
C SER A 118 -13.75 -0.52 38.60
N ARG A 119 -15.02 -0.21 38.88
CA ARG A 119 -16.11 -1.19 38.98
C ARG A 119 -16.72 -1.49 37.61
N ARG A 120 -16.78 -0.49 36.74
CA ARG A 120 -17.14 -0.63 35.32
C ARG A 120 -15.90 -0.45 34.47
N PHE A 121 -15.58 -1.42 33.64
CA PHE A 121 -14.49 -1.32 32.68
C PHE A 121 -14.79 -2.15 31.44
N GLU A 122 -14.11 -1.84 30.35
CA GLU A 122 -14.08 -2.64 29.13
C GLU A 122 -12.63 -2.96 28.77
N ILE A 123 -12.41 -4.10 28.11
CA ILE A 123 -11.08 -4.43 27.59
C ILE A 123 -11.01 -3.89 26.17
N TYR A 124 -10.36 -2.74 26.01
CA TYR A 124 -10.07 -2.22 24.69
C TYR A 124 -8.90 -2.98 24.08
N SER A 125 -9.10 -3.52 22.87
CA SER A 125 -8.05 -4.22 22.12
C SER A 125 -7.72 -3.40 20.90
N PHE A 126 -6.47 -2.94 20.80
CA PHE A 126 -6.00 -2.32 19.58
C PHE A 126 -6.00 -3.35 18.44
N PRO A 127 -6.16 -2.93 17.17
CA PRO A 127 -5.99 -3.81 16.03
C PRO A 127 -4.64 -4.54 16.09
N ARG A 128 -4.53 -5.73 15.50
CA ARG A 128 -3.25 -6.45 15.47
C ARG A 128 -2.42 -5.93 14.30
N VAL A 129 -1.16 -5.60 14.55
CA VAL A 129 -0.17 -5.23 13.53
C VAL A 129 0.75 -6.43 13.29
N PRO A 130 1.15 -6.77 12.05
CA PRO A 130 2.06 -7.88 11.79
C PRO A 130 3.46 -7.58 12.36
N ARG A 131 4.19 -8.62 12.74
CA ARG A 131 5.64 -8.50 12.98
C ARG A 131 6.34 -8.26 11.65
N LEU A 132 7.52 -7.64 11.70
CA LEU A 132 8.41 -7.58 10.55
C LEU A 132 9.04 -8.96 10.30
N PRO A 133 9.31 -9.34 9.04
CA PRO A 133 9.98 -10.60 8.74
C PRO A 133 11.37 -10.63 9.37
N ALA A 134 11.69 -11.72 10.07
CA ALA A 134 13.02 -11.89 10.67
C ALA A 134 14.11 -12.14 9.61
N ASP A 135 13.72 -12.68 8.46
CA ASP A 135 14.54 -12.98 7.29
C ASP A 135 14.47 -11.89 6.22
N ALA A 136 14.08 -10.66 6.60
CA ALA A 136 13.99 -9.54 5.66
C ALA A 136 15.39 -9.13 5.16
N GLU A 137 15.63 -9.33 3.88
CA GLU A 137 16.88 -9.00 3.20
C GLU A 137 16.75 -7.75 2.30
N PRO A 138 17.84 -7.01 2.06
CA PRO A 138 17.83 -5.88 1.14
C PRO A 138 17.41 -6.28 -0.28
N ILE A 139 16.50 -5.52 -0.88
CA ILE A 139 16.16 -5.71 -2.30
C ILE A 139 17.24 -5.10 -3.21
N SER A 140 17.26 -5.53 -4.47
CA SER A 140 18.10 -4.93 -5.51
C SER A 140 17.85 -3.42 -5.63
N ARG A 141 18.92 -2.62 -5.71
CA ARG A 141 18.86 -1.14 -5.87
C ARG A 141 18.83 -0.73 -7.34
N VAL A 142 17.98 -1.41 -8.11
CA VAL A 142 17.76 -1.14 -9.54
C VAL A 142 16.31 -0.70 -9.73
N ILE A 143 16.12 0.47 -10.34
CA ILE A 143 14.84 0.95 -10.85
C ILE A 143 14.65 0.38 -12.26
N HIS A 144 13.53 -0.30 -12.49
CA HIS A 144 13.13 -0.83 -13.78
C HIS A 144 11.98 0.01 -14.36
N HIS A 145 12.23 0.61 -15.52
CA HIS A 145 11.26 1.33 -16.34
C HIS A 145 10.91 0.50 -17.58
N ILE A 146 9.68 0.66 -18.07
CA ILE A 146 9.22 0.03 -19.31
C ILE A 146 8.78 1.11 -20.28
N TRP A 147 9.25 1.03 -21.52
CA TRP A 147 8.71 1.82 -22.64
C TRP A 147 8.45 0.96 -23.88
N LEU A 148 7.16 0.81 -24.22
CA LEU A 148 6.68 0.02 -25.35
C LEU A 148 6.00 0.93 -26.37
N GLY A 149 6.06 0.57 -27.66
CA GLY A 149 5.16 1.16 -28.65
C GLY A 149 5.81 1.51 -29.98
N GLU A 150 5.31 2.56 -30.62
CA GLU A 150 5.74 2.98 -31.97
C GLU A 150 6.78 4.11 -31.93
N ARG A 151 6.86 4.85 -30.82
CA ARG A 151 7.60 6.11 -30.73
C ARG A 151 8.53 6.13 -29.53
N MET A 152 9.51 7.02 -29.58
CA MET A 152 10.35 7.38 -28.45
C MET A 152 9.51 7.93 -27.28
N PRO A 153 9.98 7.79 -26.02
CA PRO A 153 9.43 8.57 -24.91
C PRO A 153 9.49 10.05 -25.22
N GLY A 154 8.47 10.80 -24.79
CA GLY A 154 8.47 12.26 -24.90
C GLY A 154 9.56 12.90 -24.02
N ASP A 155 10.00 14.09 -24.39
CA ASP A 155 11.08 14.81 -23.68
C ASP A 155 10.76 14.99 -22.19
N ASN A 156 9.51 15.26 -21.84
CA ASN A 156 9.06 15.38 -20.46
C ASN A 156 9.28 14.09 -19.63
N LEU A 157 9.14 12.92 -20.24
CA LEU A 157 9.39 11.63 -19.59
C LEU A 157 10.89 11.35 -19.47
N LEU A 158 11.66 11.68 -20.49
CA LEU A 158 13.11 11.56 -20.45
C LEU A 158 13.71 12.47 -19.37
N GLU A 159 13.27 13.73 -19.30
CA GLU A 159 13.62 14.68 -18.24
C GLU A 159 13.21 14.17 -16.85
N LYS A 160 12.03 13.53 -16.74
CA LYS A 160 11.57 12.92 -15.48
C LYS A 160 12.51 11.83 -15.00
N MET A 161 12.96 10.95 -15.89
CA MET A 161 13.96 9.93 -15.56
C MET A 161 15.28 10.57 -15.11
N LEU A 162 15.72 11.65 -15.77
CA LEU A 162 16.90 12.41 -15.35
C LEU A 162 16.73 13.01 -13.94
N ASP A 163 15.56 13.57 -13.61
CA ASP A 163 15.24 14.09 -12.27
C ASP A 163 15.29 13.00 -11.21
N ASN A 164 14.72 11.83 -11.49
CA ASN A 164 14.74 10.69 -10.58
C ASN A 164 16.18 10.21 -10.31
N MET A 165 17.02 10.15 -11.36
CA MET A 165 18.45 9.85 -11.24
C MET A 165 19.23 10.89 -10.43
N ARG A 166 18.90 12.19 -10.57
CA ARG A 166 19.51 13.25 -9.75
C ARG A 166 19.07 13.15 -8.29
N THR A 167 17.83 12.76 -8.05
CA THR A 167 17.27 12.65 -6.69
C THR A 167 17.82 11.43 -5.95
N SER A 168 18.05 10.32 -6.65
CA SER A 168 18.64 9.09 -6.08
C SER A 168 19.82 8.60 -6.91
N PRO A 169 20.98 9.29 -6.84
CA PRO A 169 22.17 8.96 -7.63
C PRO A 169 22.86 7.66 -7.20
N ASP A 170 22.42 7.08 -6.10
CA ASP A 170 22.90 5.82 -5.53
C ASP A 170 22.12 4.59 -6.04
N LEU A 171 21.13 4.80 -6.91
CA LEU A 171 20.40 3.73 -7.59
C LEU A 171 20.95 3.52 -9.00
N ARG A 172 20.78 2.31 -9.52
CA ARG A 172 20.87 2.06 -10.97
C ARG A 172 19.48 2.14 -11.57
N PHE A 173 19.42 2.54 -12.83
CA PHE A 173 18.19 2.66 -13.60
C PHE A 173 18.32 1.82 -14.86
N GLU A 174 17.22 1.19 -15.25
CA GLU A 174 17.15 0.43 -16.47
C GLU A 174 15.86 0.71 -17.21
N LEU A 175 15.99 1.16 -18.46
CA LEU A 175 14.88 1.37 -19.36
C LEU A 175 14.77 0.19 -20.33
N HIS A 176 13.78 -0.66 -20.09
CA HIS A 176 13.45 -1.80 -20.92
C HIS A 176 12.55 -1.36 -22.08
N ILE A 177 13.01 -1.55 -23.31
CA ILE A 177 12.33 -1.06 -24.51
C ILE A 177 11.90 -2.15 -25.49
N ASP A 178 10.73 -1.96 -26.08
CA ASP A 178 10.34 -2.57 -27.36
C ASP A 178 9.61 -1.51 -28.20
N ILE A 179 10.40 -0.79 -29.02
CA ILE A 179 9.95 0.37 -29.80
C ILE A 179 10.07 0.04 -31.30
N HIS A 180 8.97 0.20 -32.04
CA HIS A 180 8.90 0.03 -33.49
C HIS A 180 9.48 1.23 -34.27
N HIS A 181 10.60 1.78 -33.81
CA HIS A 181 11.34 2.84 -34.49
C HIS A 181 12.82 2.43 -34.61
N PRO A 182 13.35 2.22 -35.83
CA PRO A 182 14.66 1.59 -36.04
C PRO A 182 15.84 2.23 -35.28
N THR A 183 15.81 3.56 -35.09
CA THR A 183 16.90 4.30 -34.42
C THR A 183 16.63 4.58 -32.95
N ALA A 184 15.47 4.18 -32.40
CA ALA A 184 15.09 4.55 -31.04
C ALA A 184 16.11 4.12 -29.97
N HIS A 185 16.61 2.89 -30.09
CA HIS A 185 17.62 2.39 -29.16
C HIS A 185 18.90 3.24 -29.16
N GLN A 186 19.42 3.57 -30.34
CA GLN A 186 20.63 4.39 -30.43
C GLN A 186 20.37 5.81 -29.91
N GLN A 187 19.21 6.39 -30.21
CA GLN A 187 18.84 7.71 -29.71
C GLN A 187 18.75 7.74 -28.18
N LEU A 188 18.22 6.69 -27.54
CA LEU A 188 18.20 6.58 -26.08
C LEU A 188 19.60 6.41 -25.49
N LEU A 189 20.46 5.60 -26.12
CA LEU A 189 21.86 5.47 -25.70
C LEU A 189 22.60 6.82 -25.77
N ASP A 190 22.40 7.56 -26.86
CA ASP A 190 23.01 8.88 -27.04
C ASP A 190 22.47 9.88 -26.00
N TYR A 191 21.15 9.89 -25.76
CA TYR A 191 20.50 10.77 -24.80
C TYR A 191 21.01 10.56 -23.36
N PHE A 192 21.22 9.31 -22.95
CA PHE A 192 21.69 8.96 -21.61
C PHE A 192 23.21 8.72 -21.53
N SER A 193 23.98 9.10 -22.54
CA SER A 193 25.43 8.83 -22.63
C SER A 193 26.24 9.36 -21.44
N GLU A 194 25.87 10.52 -20.89
CA GLU A 194 26.50 11.14 -19.72
C GLU A 194 25.99 10.59 -18.37
N HIS A 195 25.12 9.58 -18.39
CA HIS A 195 24.45 9.02 -17.22
C HIS A 195 24.76 7.52 -17.08
N PRO A 196 25.95 7.14 -16.56
CA PRO A 196 26.37 5.74 -16.46
C PRO A 196 25.51 4.86 -15.54
N GLN A 197 24.66 5.50 -14.73
CA GLN A 197 23.68 4.80 -13.89
C GLN A 197 22.42 4.35 -14.66
N MET A 198 22.19 4.84 -15.89
CA MET A 198 21.10 4.40 -16.77
C MET A 198 21.59 3.33 -17.75
N ARG A 199 20.92 2.18 -17.77
CA ARG A 199 21.06 1.15 -18.80
C ARG A 199 19.85 1.18 -19.72
N ILE A 200 20.08 1.16 -21.03
CA ILE A 200 19.01 0.95 -22.01
C ILE A 200 19.06 -0.52 -22.43
N SER A 201 17.98 -1.25 -22.22
CA SER A 201 17.89 -2.68 -22.52
C SER A 201 16.79 -2.94 -23.54
N ARG A 202 17.10 -3.72 -24.57
CA ARG A 202 16.11 -4.17 -25.55
C ARG A 202 15.49 -5.46 -25.05
N LEU A 203 14.18 -5.47 -24.84
CA LEU A 203 13.45 -6.64 -24.33
C LEU A 203 13.72 -7.90 -25.18
N LYS A 204 13.79 -7.75 -26.51
CA LYS A 204 14.07 -8.85 -27.45
C LYS A 204 15.44 -9.51 -27.26
N GLU A 205 16.38 -8.82 -26.63
CA GLU A 205 17.74 -9.29 -26.34
C GLU A 205 17.87 -9.87 -24.91
N GLU A 206 16.84 -9.68 -24.07
CA GLU A 206 16.82 -10.18 -22.70
C GLU A 206 16.45 -11.68 -22.65
N ALA A 207 17.22 -12.47 -21.91
CA ALA A 207 17.13 -13.93 -21.93
C ALA A 207 15.75 -14.47 -21.52
N PHE A 208 15.06 -13.80 -20.59
CA PHE A 208 13.75 -14.24 -20.12
C PHE A 208 12.63 -13.99 -21.14
N PHE A 209 12.79 -12.98 -22.00
CA PHE A 209 11.69 -12.42 -22.79
C PHE A 209 11.16 -13.41 -23.85
N PRO A 210 11.99 -14.15 -24.61
CA PRO A 210 11.49 -15.20 -25.49
C PRO A 210 10.70 -16.29 -24.77
N THR A 211 11.09 -16.65 -23.54
CA THR A 211 10.38 -17.65 -22.72
C THR A 211 9.07 -17.07 -22.19
N PHE A 212 9.05 -15.81 -21.78
CA PHE A 212 7.84 -15.09 -21.38
C PHE A 212 6.80 -15.06 -22.51
N LEU A 213 7.22 -14.71 -23.74
CA LEU A 213 6.33 -14.66 -24.90
C LEU A 213 5.73 -16.01 -25.29
N LYS A 214 6.44 -17.11 -25.01
CA LYS A 214 5.95 -18.48 -25.25
C LYS A 214 5.13 -19.04 -24.08
N GLY A 215 5.21 -18.42 -22.91
CA GLY A 215 4.53 -18.85 -21.70
C GLY A 215 3.06 -18.40 -21.63
N GLU A 216 2.43 -18.69 -20.50
CA GLU A 216 0.99 -18.48 -20.27
C GLU A 216 0.53 -17.02 -20.46
N ASN A 217 1.40 -16.05 -20.17
CA ASN A 217 1.07 -14.63 -20.29
C ASN A 217 1.43 -14.02 -21.65
N GLY A 218 2.09 -14.78 -22.52
CA GLY A 218 2.51 -14.31 -23.83
C GLY A 218 1.33 -13.94 -24.73
N GLU A 219 0.20 -14.64 -24.63
CA GLU A 219 -1.01 -14.31 -25.39
C GLU A 219 -1.59 -12.96 -24.99
N ALA A 220 -1.80 -12.73 -23.69
CA ALA A 220 -2.34 -11.47 -23.17
C ALA A 220 -1.41 -10.28 -23.49
N PHE A 221 -0.10 -10.46 -23.30
CA PHE A 221 0.89 -9.46 -23.68
C PHE A 221 0.83 -9.14 -25.18
N ASN A 222 0.84 -10.15 -26.05
CA ASN A 222 0.80 -9.94 -27.50
C ASN A 222 -0.52 -9.31 -27.96
N TYR A 223 -1.64 -9.64 -27.32
CA TYR A 223 -2.93 -8.99 -27.61
C TYR A 223 -2.84 -7.48 -27.37
N PHE A 224 -2.37 -7.07 -26.19
CA PHE A 224 -2.26 -5.64 -25.86
C PHE A 224 -1.12 -4.94 -26.61
N MET A 225 -0.09 -5.67 -27.04
CA MET A 225 1.02 -5.07 -27.77
C MET A 225 0.76 -4.92 -29.27
N HIS A 226 0.14 -5.90 -29.91
CA HIS A 226 0.15 -6.02 -31.38
C HIS A 226 -1.23 -6.05 -32.05
N SER A 227 -2.33 -6.15 -31.29
CA SER A 227 -3.66 -6.19 -31.90
C SER A 227 -4.17 -4.81 -32.36
N GLU A 228 -5.26 -4.81 -33.14
CA GLU A 228 -6.02 -3.58 -33.46
C GLU A 228 -6.53 -2.85 -32.20
N ASN A 229 -6.62 -3.57 -31.07
CA ASN A 229 -7.03 -3.06 -29.76
C ASN A 229 -5.85 -2.82 -28.81
N ARG A 230 -4.66 -2.53 -29.38
CA ARG A 230 -3.44 -2.29 -28.62
C ARG A 230 -3.61 -1.28 -27.48
N ASN A 231 -2.97 -1.63 -26.38
CA ASN A 231 -2.91 -0.86 -25.15
C ASN A 231 -1.56 -1.11 -24.47
N TYR A 232 -0.57 -0.28 -24.80
CA TYR A 232 0.80 -0.41 -24.28
C TYR A 232 0.88 -0.32 -22.75
N ALA A 233 -0.02 0.44 -22.12
CA ALA A 233 -0.12 0.48 -20.65
C ALA A 233 -0.53 -0.90 -20.07
N ALA A 234 -1.52 -1.56 -20.68
CA ALA A 234 -1.92 -2.92 -20.25
C ALA A 234 -0.84 -3.98 -20.57
N ALA A 235 -0.09 -3.82 -21.66
CA ALA A 235 1.07 -4.69 -21.92
C ALA A 235 2.18 -4.48 -20.88
N SER A 236 2.43 -3.22 -20.47
CA SER A 236 3.36 -2.85 -19.40
C SER A 236 2.93 -3.39 -18.03
N ASP A 237 1.63 -3.39 -17.72
CA ASP A 237 1.07 -4.03 -16.52
C ASP A 237 1.45 -5.52 -16.40
N ILE A 238 1.46 -6.26 -17.51
CA ILE A 238 1.85 -7.68 -17.50
C ILE A 238 3.37 -7.80 -17.32
N LEU A 239 4.12 -6.98 -18.07
CA LEU A 239 5.57 -7.07 -18.14
C LEU A 239 6.25 -6.63 -16.84
N ARG A 240 5.69 -5.65 -16.10
CA ARG A 240 6.27 -5.18 -14.83
C ARG A 240 6.38 -6.28 -13.77
N TYR A 241 5.36 -7.13 -13.64
CA TYR A 241 5.43 -8.24 -12.69
C TYR A 241 6.44 -9.30 -13.14
N ARG A 242 6.54 -9.55 -14.46
CA ARG A 242 7.55 -10.48 -14.99
C ARG A 242 8.97 -9.96 -14.79
N LEU A 243 9.22 -8.69 -15.05
CA LEU A 243 10.55 -8.07 -14.88
C LEU A 243 11.00 -8.12 -13.42
N ILE A 244 10.16 -7.71 -12.49
CA ILE A 244 10.53 -7.75 -11.06
C ILE A 244 10.62 -9.19 -10.56
N ASN A 245 9.84 -10.14 -11.09
CA ASN A 245 10.07 -11.55 -10.77
C ASN A 245 11.41 -12.07 -11.31
N GLU A 246 11.90 -11.56 -12.44
CA GLU A 246 13.17 -11.99 -13.02
C GLU A 246 14.38 -11.37 -12.29
N TYR A 247 14.34 -10.05 -12.08
CA TYR A 247 15.49 -9.28 -11.62
C TYR A 247 15.40 -8.81 -10.17
N GLY A 248 14.20 -8.84 -9.57
CA GLY A 248 13.90 -8.14 -8.34
C GLY A 248 14.00 -6.63 -8.51
N GLY A 249 14.16 -5.92 -7.41
CA GLY A 249 14.35 -4.48 -7.41
C GLY A 249 13.04 -3.71 -7.37
N ILE A 250 13.02 -2.55 -8.01
CA ILE A 250 11.93 -1.58 -7.89
C ILE A 250 11.39 -1.30 -9.28
N TYR A 251 10.10 -1.54 -9.50
CA TYR A 251 9.42 -1.05 -10.70
C TYR A 251 9.05 0.42 -10.51
N LEU A 252 9.15 1.21 -11.58
CA LEU A 252 8.72 2.61 -11.60
C LEU A 252 8.20 2.97 -13.00
N ASP A 253 6.98 3.49 -13.11
CA ASP A 253 6.48 4.06 -14.36
C ASP A 253 7.33 5.27 -14.78
N CYS A 254 7.41 5.52 -16.09
CA CYS A 254 8.32 6.54 -16.66
C CYS A 254 7.98 7.99 -16.23
N ASP A 255 6.73 8.23 -15.82
CA ASP A 255 6.22 9.53 -15.39
C ASP A 255 6.13 9.71 -13.86
N ASP A 256 6.43 8.66 -13.10
CA ASP A 256 6.48 8.71 -11.63
C ASP A 256 7.68 9.55 -11.16
N THR A 257 7.52 10.19 -10.00
CA THR A 257 8.56 11.06 -9.41
C THR A 257 9.06 10.49 -8.08
N ILE A 258 10.37 10.28 -7.96
CA ILE A 258 11.03 10.04 -6.69
C ILE A 258 11.10 11.37 -5.94
N ASN A 259 10.41 11.47 -4.80
CA ASN A 259 10.35 12.71 -4.02
C ASN A 259 11.35 12.74 -2.87
N VAL A 260 11.77 11.57 -2.38
CA VAL A 260 12.72 11.43 -1.28
C VAL A 260 13.84 10.50 -1.75
N PRO A 261 15.12 10.90 -1.61
CA PRO A 261 16.26 10.06 -1.97
C PRO A 261 16.24 8.70 -1.27
N PHE A 262 16.70 7.67 -1.96
CA PHE A 262 16.82 6.32 -1.39
C PHE A 262 18.08 6.15 -0.53
N ALA A 263 18.99 7.12 -0.55
CA ALA A 263 20.21 7.11 0.24
C ALA A 263 19.90 7.02 1.73
N GLY A 264 20.55 6.09 2.44
CA GLY A 264 20.31 5.84 3.86
C GLY A 264 19.00 5.10 4.17
N THR A 265 18.20 4.75 3.17
CA THR A 265 16.96 3.98 3.31
C THR A 265 17.18 2.56 2.76
N PRO A 266 17.61 1.59 3.60
CA PRO A 266 17.69 0.20 3.18
C PRO A 266 16.27 -0.33 2.99
N LEU A 267 15.88 -0.54 1.73
CA LEU A 267 14.65 -1.24 1.42
C LEU A 267 14.88 -2.73 1.63
N LYS A 268 14.15 -3.29 2.61
CA LYS A 268 14.18 -4.71 2.94
C LYS A 268 12.82 -5.32 2.68
N ALA A 269 12.83 -6.58 2.29
CA ALA A 269 11.65 -7.38 2.04
C ALA A 269 11.93 -8.82 2.49
N GLY A 270 10.94 -9.48 3.06
CA GLY A 270 10.91 -10.94 3.15
C GLY A 270 10.75 -11.56 1.76
N PRO A 271 10.98 -12.88 1.62
CA PRO A 271 11.01 -13.58 0.32
C PRO A 271 9.69 -13.51 -0.47
N ASN A 272 8.57 -13.31 0.23
CA ASN A 272 7.23 -13.25 -0.34
C ASN A 272 6.61 -11.84 -0.28
N ASP A 273 7.36 -10.83 0.13
CA ASP A 273 6.86 -9.46 0.30
C ASP A 273 6.87 -8.70 -1.03
N VAL A 274 5.79 -7.96 -1.28
CA VAL A 274 5.76 -6.90 -2.29
C VAL A 274 5.60 -5.58 -1.56
N LEU A 275 6.59 -4.70 -1.68
CA LEU A 275 6.62 -3.37 -1.06
C LEU A 275 5.86 -2.37 -1.93
N LEU A 276 5.01 -1.55 -1.31
CA LEU A 276 3.98 -0.77 -2.00
C LEU A 276 4.07 0.73 -1.76
N GLY A 277 3.34 1.47 -2.58
CA GLY A 277 3.11 2.90 -2.41
C GLY A 277 1.91 3.23 -1.53
N ARG A 278 1.63 4.52 -1.40
CA ARG A 278 0.44 5.00 -0.68
C ARG A 278 -0.85 4.50 -1.34
N ARG A 279 -1.93 4.49 -0.56
CA ARG A 279 -3.29 4.36 -1.07
C ARG A 279 -3.63 5.52 -2.02
N LEU A 280 -4.20 5.18 -3.17
CA LEU A 280 -4.71 6.09 -4.18
C LEU A 280 -6.23 5.94 -4.28
N ASP A 281 -6.90 7.03 -4.66
CA ASP A 281 -8.30 7.02 -5.10
C ASP A 281 -8.32 7.33 -6.60
N ALA A 282 -8.44 6.28 -7.41
CA ALA A 282 -8.40 6.34 -8.86
C ALA A 282 -9.82 6.21 -9.43
N GLN A 283 -10.56 7.33 -9.41
CA GLN A 283 -11.95 7.38 -9.88
C GLN A 283 -12.13 6.86 -11.31
N GLN A 284 -11.17 7.12 -12.20
CA GLN A 284 -11.21 6.65 -13.60
C GLN A 284 -11.11 5.12 -13.73
N LEU A 285 -10.56 4.46 -12.71
CA LEU A 285 -10.44 3.01 -12.64
C LEU A 285 -11.54 2.39 -11.77
N SER A 286 -12.37 3.20 -11.11
CA SER A 286 -13.29 2.76 -10.03
C SER A 286 -12.55 1.95 -8.95
N TYR A 287 -11.35 2.41 -8.58
CA TYR A 287 -10.42 1.67 -7.73
C TYR A 287 -9.87 2.52 -6.59
N THR A 288 -9.73 1.89 -5.43
CA THR A 288 -9.09 2.47 -4.25
C THR A 288 -8.14 1.46 -3.63
N GLY A 289 -6.90 1.89 -3.38
CA GLY A 289 -5.82 1.05 -2.84
C GLY A 289 -4.46 1.45 -3.40
N PRO A 290 -3.39 0.69 -3.13
CA PRO A 290 -2.06 0.95 -3.70
C PRO A 290 -2.05 0.87 -5.23
N GLY A 291 -1.43 1.85 -5.89
CA GLY A 291 -1.17 1.75 -7.34
C GLY A 291 -0.13 0.70 -7.66
N ASN A 292 -0.08 0.25 -8.92
CA ASN A 292 0.95 -0.65 -9.44
C ASN A 292 1.99 0.08 -10.30
N SER A 293 2.00 1.42 -10.32
CA SER A 293 2.98 2.25 -11.05
C SER A 293 4.36 2.22 -10.42
N HIS A 294 4.44 1.87 -9.14
CA HIS A 294 5.68 1.57 -8.45
C HIS A 294 5.45 0.53 -7.36
N PHE A 295 6.37 -0.42 -7.28
CA PHE A 295 6.42 -1.44 -6.23
C PHE A 295 7.81 -2.06 -6.23
N ALA A 296 8.12 -2.84 -5.21
CA ALA A 296 9.39 -3.55 -5.17
C ALA A 296 9.28 -4.94 -4.56
N SER A 297 10.21 -5.82 -4.94
CA SER A 297 10.25 -7.20 -4.47
C SER A 297 11.63 -7.81 -4.72
N HIS A 298 11.89 -8.92 -4.06
CA HIS A 298 12.92 -9.87 -4.47
C HIS A 298 12.58 -10.54 -5.82
N PRO A 299 13.58 -11.02 -6.57
CA PRO A 299 13.33 -11.92 -7.68
C PRO A 299 12.66 -13.20 -7.18
N ASP A 300 12.04 -13.94 -8.11
CA ASP A 300 11.39 -15.23 -7.88
C ASP A 300 10.24 -15.24 -6.86
N ASN A 301 9.72 -14.07 -6.47
CA ASN A 301 8.67 -13.92 -5.49
C ASN A 301 7.37 -14.66 -5.91
N PRO A 302 6.87 -15.62 -5.11
CA PRO A 302 5.63 -16.34 -5.37
C PRO A 302 4.40 -15.45 -5.59
N ALA A 303 4.32 -14.29 -4.93
CA ALA A 303 3.22 -13.34 -5.12
C ALA A 303 3.19 -12.78 -6.55
N LEU A 304 4.34 -12.45 -7.13
CA LEU A 304 4.43 -11.98 -8.52
C LEU A 304 4.10 -13.09 -9.52
N LYS A 305 4.54 -14.32 -9.25
CA LYS A 305 4.15 -15.51 -10.03
C LYS A 305 2.64 -15.71 -10.01
N ARG A 306 2.00 -15.53 -8.85
CA ARG A 306 0.55 -15.63 -8.72
C ARG A 306 -0.19 -14.52 -9.48
N MET A 307 0.32 -13.28 -9.46
CA MET A 307 -0.23 -12.17 -10.27
C MET A 307 -0.20 -12.51 -11.76
N LEU A 308 0.93 -13.01 -12.25
CA LEU A 308 1.06 -13.48 -13.64
C LEU A 308 0.08 -14.62 -13.97
N LYS A 309 -0.11 -15.59 -13.07
CA LYS A 309 -1.12 -16.65 -13.28
C LYS A 309 -2.55 -16.10 -13.29
N GLU A 310 -2.84 -15.14 -12.41
CA GLU A 310 -4.14 -14.48 -12.32
C GLU A 310 -4.46 -13.68 -13.58
N ILE A 311 -3.48 -12.98 -14.15
CA ILE A 311 -3.62 -12.28 -15.44
C ILE A 311 -4.12 -13.25 -16.51
N ASN A 312 -3.42 -14.39 -16.68
CA ASN A 312 -3.82 -15.38 -17.67
C ASN A 312 -5.24 -15.91 -17.39
N THR A 313 -5.56 -16.24 -16.14
CA THR A 313 -6.89 -16.74 -15.77
C THR A 313 -7.99 -15.72 -16.08
N ARG A 314 -7.83 -14.46 -15.65
CA ARG A 314 -8.81 -13.41 -15.93
C ARG A 314 -8.92 -13.11 -17.42
N PHE A 315 -7.80 -13.07 -18.13
CA PHE A 315 -7.77 -12.84 -19.58
C PHE A 315 -8.51 -13.93 -20.37
N GLN A 316 -8.26 -15.22 -20.07
CA GLN A 316 -8.98 -16.32 -20.73
C GLN A 316 -10.47 -16.33 -20.39
N ASN A 317 -10.83 -16.05 -19.13
CA ASN A 317 -12.22 -15.93 -18.71
C ASN A 317 -12.92 -14.77 -19.43
N GLU A 318 -12.26 -13.62 -19.57
CA GLU A 318 -12.81 -12.46 -20.29
C GLU A 318 -13.04 -12.80 -21.78
N LYS A 319 -12.11 -13.54 -22.41
CA LYS A 319 -12.29 -13.99 -23.81
C LYS A 319 -13.54 -14.86 -23.99
N GLN A 320 -13.84 -15.70 -23.00
CA GLN A 320 -14.99 -16.60 -23.05
C GLN A 320 -16.31 -15.87 -22.75
N THR A 321 -16.31 -15.02 -21.73
CA THR A 321 -17.53 -14.43 -21.16
C THR A 321 -17.86 -13.04 -21.73
N ASN A 322 -16.88 -12.31 -22.27
CA ASN A 322 -17.04 -10.97 -22.80
C ASN A 322 -16.33 -10.77 -24.14
N LYS A 323 -16.78 -11.52 -25.15
CA LYS A 323 -16.25 -11.41 -26.52
C LYS A 323 -16.25 -9.99 -27.07
N ALA A 324 -17.22 -9.17 -26.66
CA ALA A 324 -17.35 -7.78 -27.09
C ALA A 324 -16.14 -6.93 -26.67
N PHE A 325 -15.50 -7.21 -25.54
CA PHE A 325 -14.27 -6.51 -25.12
C PHE A 325 -13.15 -6.67 -26.16
N PHE A 326 -13.03 -7.87 -26.73
CA PHE A 326 -11.97 -8.19 -27.69
C PHE A 326 -12.27 -7.71 -29.10
N SER A 327 -13.54 -7.66 -29.49
CA SER A 327 -13.97 -7.25 -30.83
C SER A 327 -14.27 -5.76 -30.98
N THR A 328 -14.54 -5.06 -29.87
CA THR A 328 -14.85 -3.62 -29.90
C THR A 328 -13.56 -2.82 -29.90
N ARG A 329 -13.50 -1.77 -30.72
CA ARG A 329 -12.34 -0.87 -30.75
C ARG A 329 -12.14 -0.22 -29.37
N ARG A 330 -10.90 -0.19 -28.88
CA ARG A 330 -10.52 0.55 -27.67
C ARG A 330 -11.09 1.98 -27.72
N PRO A 331 -11.79 2.45 -26.68
CA PRO A 331 -12.27 3.82 -26.64
C PRO A 331 -11.08 4.80 -26.62
N PHE A 332 -11.27 5.98 -27.20
CA PHE A 332 -10.32 7.09 -27.15
C PHE A 332 -11.03 8.35 -26.66
N THR A 333 -10.30 9.27 -26.03
CA THR A 333 -10.83 10.57 -25.62
C THR A 333 -10.95 11.48 -26.82
N ASP A 334 -12.17 11.96 -27.08
CA ASP A 334 -12.44 12.89 -28.17
C ASP A 334 -12.35 14.32 -27.63
N HIS A 335 -11.41 15.11 -28.17
CA HIS A 335 -11.15 16.48 -27.73
C HIS A 335 -11.83 17.54 -28.61
N SER A 336 -12.65 17.14 -29.59
CA SER A 336 -13.29 18.07 -30.53
C SER A 336 -14.34 18.99 -29.90
N SER A 337 -14.98 18.58 -28.79
CA SER A 337 -15.90 19.40 -28.00
C SER A 337 -16.03 18.90 -26.56
N GLU A 338 -16.53 19.75 -25.65
CA GLU A 338 -16.78 19.34 -24.26
C GLU A 338 -17.75 18.16 -24.14
N ALA A 339 -18.82 18.18 -24.95
CA ALA A 339 -19.83 17.13 -24.95
C ALA A 339 -19.25 15.79 -25.41
N LEU A 340 -18.46 15.79 -26.49
CA LEU A 340 -17.80 14.59 -26.99
C LEU A 340 -16.69 14.10 -26.06
N ARG A 341 -15.98 15.01 -25.39
CA ARG A 341 -15.02 14.67 -24.34
C ARG A 341 -15.66 14.00 -23.14
N SER A 342 -16.80 14.53 -22.68
CA SER A 342 -17.56 13.94 -21.58
C SER A 342 -18.12 12.57 -21.96
N ALA A 343 -18.71 12.44 -23.15
CA ALA A 343 -19.25 11.18 -23.64
C ALA A 343 -18.17 10.10 -23.87
N SER A 344 -16.99 10.50 -24.36
CA SER A 344 -15.85 9.58 -24.54
C SER A 344 -15.24 9.15 -23.21
N LYS A 345 -15.12 10.05 -22.23
CA LYS A 345 -14.73 9.69 -20.86
C LYS A 345 -15.68 8.67 -20.23
N ALA A 346 -17.00 8.83 -20.41
CA ALA A 346 -17.99 7.88 -19.91
C ALA A 346 -17.83 6.47 -20.51
N ARG A 347 -17.34 6.35 -21.75
CA ARG A 347 -16.99 5.05 -22.37
C ARG A 347 -15.62 4.53 -21.93
N MET A 348 -14.70 5.42 -21.60
CA MET A 348 -13.35 5.07 -21.15
C MET A 348 -13.35 4.46 -19.76
N THR A 349 -14.15 4.98 -18.81
CA THR A 349 -14.16 4.49 -17.42
C THR A 349 -14.44 2.98 -17.32
N PRO A 350 -15.51 2.42 -17.93
CA PRO A 350 -15.73 0.97 -17.88
C PRO A 350 -14.59 0.15 -18.50
N TYR A 351 -13.98 0.66 -19.58
CA TYR A 351 -12.83 0.01 -20.21
C TYR A 351 -11.61 0.02 -19.30
N MET A 352 -11.26 1.16 -18.69
CA MET A 352 -10.12 1.27 -17.80
C MET A 352 -10.33 0.53 -16.47
N THR A 353 -11.54 0.52 -15.92
CA THR A 353 -11.90 -0.36 -14.79
C THR A 353 -11.66 -1.83 -15.15
N ARG A 354 -12.05 -2.25 -16.37
CA ARG A 354 -11.80 -3.62 -16.83
C ARG A 354 -10.31 -3.91 -17.01
N ILE A 355 -9.53 -2.99 -17.59
CA ILE A 355 -8.07 -3.15 -17.70
C ILE A 355 -7.42 -3.27 -16.32
N SER A 356 -7.81 -2.41 -15.36
CA SER A 356 -7.34 -2.49 -13.98
C SER A 356 -7.62 -3.86 -13.34
N ASP A 357 -8.78 -4.45 -13.64
CA ASP A 357 -9.18 -5.78 -13.18
C ASP A 357 -8.42 -6.91 -13.86
N LEU A 358 -8.06 -6.76 -15.15
CA LEU A 358 -7.37 -7.80 -15.92
C LEU A 358 -5.85 -7.83 -15.71
N THR A 359 -5.22 -6.66 -15.57
CA THR A 359 -3.75 -6.53 -15.55
C THR A 359 -3.25 -5.50 -14.53
N GLY A 360 -4.05 -4.49 -14.22
CA GLY A 360 -3.60 -3.32 -13.46
C GLY A 360 -3.73 -3.43 -11.93
N PRO A 361 -3.94 -2.31 -11.22
CA PRO A 361 -3.82 -2.24 -9.76
C PRO A 361 -4.92 -3.01 -9.02
N LYS A 362 -6.12 -3.19 -9.61
CA LYS A 362 -7.16 -4.03 -9.01
C LYS A 362 -6.72 -5.49 -8.96
N LEU A 363 -6.13 -6.04 -10.02
CA LEU A 363 -5.59 -7.39 -10.01
C LEU A 363 -4.52 -7.56 -8.93
N MET A 364 -3.53 -6.66 -8.89
CA MET A 364 -2.47 -6.69 -7.89
C MET A 364 -3.05 -6.71 -6.47
N SER A 365 -4.06 -5.88 -6.23
CA SER A 365 -4.71 -5.76 -4.93
C SER A 365 -5.49 -7.00 -4.54
N ASP A 366 -6.26 -7.57 -5.47
CA ASP A 366 -7.04 -8.78 -5.19
C ASP A 366 -6.08 -9.94 -4.84
N VAL A 367 -4.97 -10.07 -5.58
CA VAL A 367 -3.96 -11.12 -5.33
C VAL A 367 -3.23 -10.88 -4.01
N LEU A 368 -2.76 -9.67 -3.73
CA LEU A 368 -2.04 -9.39 -2.47
C LEU A 368 -2.96 -9.42 -1.25
N ARG A 369 -4.21 -8.98 -1.35
CA ARG A 369 -5.17 -9.09 -0.25
C ARG A 369 -5.43 -10.56 0.11
N MET A 370 -5.48 -11.42 -0.90
CA MET A 370 -5.60 -12.87 -0.69
C MET A 370 -4.32 -13.46 -0.09
N LEU A 371 -3.15 -13.17 -0.67
CA LEU A 371 -1.89 -13.83 -0.29
C LEU A 371 -1.25 -13.25 0.97
N ARG A 372 -1.37 -11.92 1.16
CA ARG A 372 -0.74 -11.12 2.20
C ARG A 372 -1.75 -10.28 3.00
N PRO A 373 -2.80 -10.92 3.58
CA PRO A 373 -3.77 -10.22 4.41
C PRO A 373 -3.15 -9.67 5.70
N ASP A 374 -1.95 -10.12 6.06
CA ASP A 374 -1.17 -9.67 7.21
C ASP A 374 -0.76 -8.20 7.11
N TYR A 375 -0.44 -7.70 5.92
CA TYR A 375 0.01 -6.31 5.74
C TYR A 375 -0.78 -5.49 4.71
N PHE A 376 -1.47 -6.11 3.75
CA PHE A 376 -1.99 -5.38 2.59
C PHE A 376 -2.93 -4.22 2.96
N ASP A 377 -3.75 -4.42 3.98
CA ASP A 377 -4.73 -3.45 4.45
C ASP A 377 -4.20 -2.51 5.56
N LEU A 378 -2.89 -2.46 5.86
CA LEU A 378 -2.35 -1.59 6.94
C LEU A 378 -2.65 -0.09 6.76
N LEU A 379 -2.92 0.35 5.53
CA LEU A 379 -3.35 1.73 5.25
C LEU A 379 -4.87 1.94 5.38
N GLU A 380 -5.63 0.89 5.73
CA GLU A 380 -7.07 0.96 5.97
C GLU A 380 -7.37 1.51 7.35
N ARG A 381 -8.54 2.15 7.47
CA ARG A 381 -9.00 2.74 8.72
C ARG A 381 -9.19 1.72 9.84
N SER A 382 -9.36 0.44 9.53
CA SER A 382 -9.49 -0.64 10.51
C SER A 382 -8.25 -0.84 11.39
N TYR A 383 -7.09 -0.34 10.96
CA TYR A 383 -5.85 -0.38 11.75
C TYR A 383 -5.62 0.90 12.56
N LEU A 384 -6.41 1.95 12.34
CA LEU A 384 -6.36 3.12 13.19
C LEU A 384 -7.13 2.84 14.49
N PRO A 385 -6.56 3.21 15.67
CA PRO A 385 -7.31 3.10 16.90
C PRO A 385 -8.52 4.01 16.85
N VAL A 386 -9.48 3.72 17.73
CA VAL A 386 -10.60 4.63 18.00
C VAL A 386 -10.00 5.93 18.54
N ASP A 387 -10.49 7.10 18.11
CA ASP A 387 -9.82 8.40 18.41
C ASP A 387 -9.75 8.67 19.91
N GLU A 388 -10.56 7.95 20.67
CA GLU A 388 -10.78 8.08 22.09
C GLU A 388 -9.91 7.17 22.95
N VAL A 389 -9.10 6.29 22.35
CA VAL A 389 -8.10 5.48 23.06
C VAL A 389 -6.75 5.59 22.35
N LEU A 390 -5.78 6.17 23.04
CA LEU A 390 -4.43 6.43 22.53
C LEU A 390 -3.43 5.43 23.12
N SER A 391 -2.54 4.92 22.28
CA SER A 391 -1.27 4.31 22.71
C SER A 391 -0.18 4.67 21.70
N VAL A 392 0.84 5.36 22.17
CA VAL A 392 2.08 5.65 21.45
C VAL A 392 2.76 4.34 21.07
N LEU A 393 2.84 3.36 21.97
CA LEU A 393 3.44 2.05 21.68
C LEU A 393 2.73 1.35 20.51
N TYR A 394 1.40 1.38 20.47
CA TYR A 394 0.65 0.84 19.34
C TYR A 394 0.94 1.59 18.03
N ILE A 395 0.92 2.93 18.08
CA ILE A 395 1.17 3.79 16.93
C ILE A 395 2.59 3.59 16.38
N GLU A 396 3.58 3.40 17.25
CA GLU A 396 4.96 3.07 16.87
C GLU A 396 5.02 1.75 16.10
N HIS A 397 4.43 0.67 16.63
CA HIS A 397 4.38 -0.61 15.92
C HIS A 397 3.68 -0.49 14.56
N LEU A 398 2.55 0.22 14.49
CA LEU A 398 1.83 0.44 13.23
C LEU A 398 2.68 1.22 12.23
N ASN A 399 3.34 2.28 12.67
CA ASN A 399 4.21 3.09 11.82
C ASN A 399 5.41 2.29 11.33
N GLU A 400 6.03 1.46 12.17
CA GLU A 400 7.12 0.57 11.76
C GLU A 400 6.69 -0.41 10.67
N ALA A 401 5.52 -1.06 10.83
CA ALA A 401 4.97 -1.96 9.82
C ALA A 401 4.61 -1.21 8.53
N VAL A 402 3.98 -0.04 8.62
CA VAL A 402 3.64 0.79 7.46
C VAL A 402 4.89 1.25 6.72
N ASP A 403 5.92 1.70 7.44
CA ASP A 403 7.18 2.13 6.85
C ASP A 403 7.94 0.99 6.17
N PHE A 404 7.81 -0.24 6.68
CA PHE A 404 8.42 -1.43 6.11
C PHE A 404 7.69 -1.88 4.84
N TYR A 405 6.38 -2.10 4.88
CA TYR A 405 5.60 -2.64 3.75
C TYR A 405 5.17 -1.59 2.72
N PHE A 406 5.05 -0.32 3.13
CA PHE A 406 4.65 0.79 2.26
C PHE A 406 5.73 1.89 2.20
N PRO A 407 7.01 1.55 1.93
CA PRO A 407 8.11 2.49 2.05
C PRO A 407 7.96 3.68 1.09
N PHE A 408 7.31 3.48 -0.05
CA PHE A 408 7.09 4.53 -1.06
C PHE A 408 5.99 5.53 -0.69
N LYS A 409 5.28 5.32 0.43
CA LYS A 409 4.41 6.34 1.04
C LYS A 409 5.21 7.47 1.70
N GLY A 410 6.38 7.16 2.25
CA GLY A 410 7.12 8.05 3.16
C GLY A 410 8.64 7.96 3.05
N ARG A 411 9.25 6.87 3.53
CA ARG A 411 10.72 6.73 3.66
C ARG A 411 11.47 6.84 2.33
N ALA A 412 10.93 6.24 1.27
CA ALA A 412 11.44 6.31 -0.09
C ALA A 412 10.35 6.88 -0.99
N LYS A 413 9.76 8.01 -0.62
CA LYS A 413 8.51 8.50 -1.19
C LYS A 413 8.56 8.61 -2.72
N ILE A 414 7.59 7.98 -3.38
CA ILE A 414 7.31 8.11 -4.81
C ILE A 414 5.90 8.67 -4.98
N SER A 415 5.74 9.60 -5.92
CA SER A 415 4.42 10.06 -6.36
C SER A 415 4.11 9.53 -7.75
N PRO A 416 2.91 8.96 -7.96
CA PRO A 416 2.50 8.51 -9.28
C PRO A 416 2.38 9.71 -10.23
N GLY A 417 2.78 9.51 -11.47
CA GLY A 417 2.56 10.45 -12.56
C GLY A 417 1.10 10.47 -13.02
N SER A 418 0.84 11.23 -14.08
CA SER A 418 -0.49 11.34 -14.70
C SER A 418 -0.41 11.37 -16.23
N GLU A 419 0.75 11.05 -16.79
CA GLU A 419 0.97 11.07 -18.22
C GLU A 419 0.26 9.88 -18.86
N ASN A 420 -0.48 10.15 -19.93
CA ASN A 420 -1.21 9.12 -20.66
C ASN A 420 -0.78 9.05 -22.14
N GLY A 421 0.28 9.79 -22.50
CA GLY A 421 0.88 9.76 -23.83
C GLY A 421 1.57 8.43 -24.11
N TRP A 422 0.93 7.58 -24.90
CA TRP A 422 1.47 6.35 -25.50
C TRP A 422 1.11 6.30 -26.98
#